data_AF-A3D524-F1
#
_entry.id   AF-A3D524-F1
#
_cell.length_a   1.000
_cell.length_b   1.000
_cell.length_c   1.000
_cell.angle_alpha   90.00
_cell.angle_beta   90.00
_cell.angle_gamma   90.00
#
_symmetry.space_group_name_H-M   'P 1'
#
loop_
_entity.id
_entity.type
_entity.pdbx_description
1 polymer ?
#
loop_
_entity_poly.entity_id
_entity_poly.type
_entity_poly.pdbx_seq_one_letter_code
_entity_poly.pdbx_strand_id
1 'polypeptide(L)'
;MRRFAEQELTEKEDFTKPCLAAILTPEFSEGYAGFMAAYAGTGEDVHDRKLVKKYASKTIQDPERQALNRARHVMQEEFGANPLFAGNGLTKVDQNNRYAKDIDQDFGVVETFTFERDPLTIDELQTLGAVTIIPAIPLKA
;
A
#
# COMPACT_ATOMS: atom_id res chain seq x y z
N MET A 1 -10.81 -9.29 -1.50
CA MET A 1 -9.50 -8.71 -1.18
C MET A 1 -8.35 -9.62 -1.59
N ARG A 2 -8.17 -10.82 -0.99
CA ARG A 2 -7.05 -11.74 -1.32
C ARG A 2 -6.91 -12.02 -2.83
N ARG A 3 -7.98 -12.49 -3.50
CA ARG A 3 -7.96 -12.77 -4.95
C ARG A 3 -7.59 -11.55 -5.80
N PHE A 4 -8.10 -10.37 -5.45
CA PHE A 4 -7.83 -9.13 -6.18
C PHE A 4 -6.36 -8.71 -6.04
N ALA A 5 -5.85 -8.69 -4.80
CA ALA A 5 -4.46 -8.40 -4.51
C ALA A 5 -3.51 -9.42 -5.17
N GLU A 6 -3.85 -10.71 -5.17
CA GLU A 6 -3.06 -11.77 -5.82
C GLU A 6 -2.99 -11.65 -7.34
N GLN A 7 -3.94 -10.96 -7.96
CA GLN A 7 -4.00 -10.77 -9.41
C GLN A 7 -3.31 -9.46 -9.82
N GLU A 8 -3.68 -8.36 -9.17
CA GLU A 8 -3.29 -7.01 -9.60
C GLU A 8 -1.92 -6.58 -9.06
N LEU A 9 -1.38 -7.24 -8.01
CA LEU A 9 -0.07 -6.87 -7.45
C LEU A 9 1.09 -7.69 -7.98
N THR A 10 0.82 -8.78 -8.70
CA THR A 10 1.88 -9.74 -9.02
C THR A 10 2.94 -9.31 -10.01
N GLU A 11 2.91 -8.07 -10.44
CA GLU A 11 3.81 -7.54 -11.47
C GLU A 11 4.53 -6.26 -11.02
N LYS A 12 4.26 -5.77 -9.79
CA LYS A 12 4.96 -4.63 -9.19
C LYS A 12 6.26 -5.11 -8.54
N GLU A 13 7.35 -4.34 -8.73
CA GLU A 13 8.67 -4.69 -8.19
C GLU A 13 8.61 -5.03 -6.70
N ASP A 14 9.27 -6.13 -6.31
CA ASP A 14 9.39 -6.66 -4.95
C ASP A 14 8.11 -7.28 -4.32
N PHE A 15 6.96 -7.36 -5.02
CA PHE A 15 5.75 -8.02 -4.52
C PHE A 15 5.52 -9.41 -5.14
N THR A 16 5.86 -10.49 -4.41
CA THR A 16 5.66 -11.85 -4.92
C THR A 16 4.31 -12.45 -4.48
N LYS A 17 3.68 -13.22 -5.39
CA LYS A 17 2.39 -13.92 -5.22
C LYS A 17 2.23 -14.65 -3.87
N PRO A 18 3.27 -15.29 -3.29
CA PRO A 18 3.16 -15.97 -1.99
C PRO A 18 3.07 -15.06 -0.75
N CYS A 19 3.29 -13.75 -0.84
CA CYS A 19 3.45 -12.90 0.35
C CYS A 19 2.14 -12.42 1.01
N LEU A 20 1.03 -12.35 0.26
CA LEU A 20 -0.24 -11.76 0.77
C LEU A 20 -0.79 -12.45 2.01
N ALA A 21 -0.78 -13.78 2.02
CA ALA A 21 -1.27 -14.54 3.16
C ALA A 21 -0.45 -14.29 4.43
N ALA A 22 0.86 -14.08 4.26
CA ALA A 22 1.79 -13.88 5.37
C ALA A 22 1.76 -12.46 5.92
N ILE A 23 1.49 -11.45 5.09
CA ILE A 23 1.48 -10.04 5.51
C ILE A 23 0.11 -9.55 6.02
N LEU A 24 -0.97 -10.28 5.73
CA LEU A 24 -2.34 -9.96 6.13
C LEU A 24 -2.79 -10.70 7.39
N THR A 25 -1.88 -10.96 8.32
CA THR A 25 -2.24 -11.49 9.63
C THR A 25 -2.20 -10.37 10.69
N PRO A 26 -2.98 -10.46 11.77
CA PRO A 26 -2.90 -9.52 12.88
C PRO A 26 -1.49 -9.41 13.45
N GLU A 27 -0.78 -10.54 13.58
CA GLU A 27 0.56 -10.62 14.16
C GLU A 27 1.58 -9.89 13.27
N PHE A 28 1.52 -10.11 11.95
CA PHE A 28 2.40 -9.41 11.02
C PHE A 28 2.09 -7.92 10.98
N SER A 29 0.80 -7.56 10.99
CA SER A 29 0.35 -6.16 10.95
C SER A 29 0.82 -5.38 12.19
N GLU A 30 0.79 -6.00 13.36
CA GLU A 30 1.31 -5.40 14.59
C GLU A 30 2.83 -5.20 14.55
N GLY A 31 3.57 -6.21 14.11
CA GLY A 31 5.02 -6.08 13.92
C GLY A 31 5.39 -4.99 12.91
N TYR A 32 4.63 -4.89 11.81
CA TYR A 32 4.82 -3.85 10.80
C TYR A 32 4.48 -2.44 11.33
N ALA A 33 3.39 -2.30 12.09
CA ALA A 33 3.03 -1.02 12.72
C ALA A 33 4.14 -0.55 13.68
N GLY A 34 4.69 -1.45 14.50
CA GLY A 34 5.82 -1.17 15.37
C GLY A 34 7.09 -0.76 14.60
N PHE A 35 7.38 -1.44 13.49
CA PHE A 35 8.49 -1.08 12.59
C PHE A 35 8.31 0.34 12.02
N MET A 36 7.12 0.69 11.53
CA MET A 36 6.84 2.01 10.98
C MET A 36 6.88 3.12 12.05
N ALA A 37 6.42 2.83 13.27
CA ALA A 37 6.53 3.76 14.39
C ALA A 37 8.00 4.01 14.77
N ALA A 38 8.81 2.96 14.83
CA ALA A 38 10.26 3.09 15.08
C ALA A 38 10.97 3.87 13.98
N TYR A 39 10.61 3.62 12.71
CA TYR A 39 11.14 4.38 11.58
C TYR A 39 10.73 5.86 11.62
N ALA A 40 9.44 6.16 11.88
CA ALA A 40 8.97 7.53 12.03
C ALA A 40 9.69 8.28 13.17
N GLY A 41 10.07 7.58 14.24
CA GLY A 41 10.87 8.12 15.34
C GLY A 41 12.28 8.59 14.94
N THR A 42 12.77 8.23 13.74
CA THR A 42 14.05 8.72 13.20
C THR A 42 13.95 10.12 12.59
N GLY A 43 12.74 10.59 12.28
CA GLY A 43 12.48 11.84 11.56
C GLY A 43 12.67 11.77 10.04
N GLU A 44 12.97 10.60 9.48
CA GLU A 44 12.99 10.37 8.02
C GLU A 44 11.57 10.28 7.43
N ASP A 45 11.45 10.48 6.11
CA ASP A 45 10.16 10.47 5.41
C ASP A 45 9.60 9.04 5.29
N VAL A 46 8.38 8.83 5.82
CA VAL A 46 7.63 7.56 5.79
C VAL A 46 7.08 7.19 4.42
N HIS A 47 7.12 8.14 3.48
CA HIS A 47 6.70 7.96 2.09
C HIS A 47 7.90 7.78 1.13
N ASP A 48 9.15 7.87 1.62
CA ASP A 48 10.32 7.55 0.79
C ASP A 48 10.63 6.04 0.88
N ARG A 49 10.11 5.29 -0.10
CA ARG A 49 10.33 3.85 -0.26
C ARG A 49 11.80 3.44 -0.17
N LYS A 50 12.73 4.26 -0.67
CA LYS A 50 14.17 3.92 -0.67
C LYS A 50 14.74 4.01 0.74
N LEU A 51 14.34 5.01 1.51
CA LEU A 51 14.77 5.17 2.90
C LEU A 51 14.16 4.09 3.80
N VAL A 52 12.87 3.79 3.64
CA VAL A 52 12.22 2.69 4.37
C VAL A 52 12.88 1.34 4.06
N LYS A 53 13.17 1.05 2.78
CA LYS A 53 13.91 -0.17 2.37
C LYS A 53 15.30 -0.23 2.99
N LYS A 54 16.03 0.89 3.00
CA LYS A 54 17.35 0.99 3.63
C LYS A 54 17.29 0.77 5.14
N TYR A 55 16.25 1.28 5.80
CA TYR A 55 16.04 1.06 7.23
C TYR A 55 15.72 -0.40 7.53
N ALA A 56 14.81 -1.03 6.76
CA ALA A 56 14.50 -2.45 6.88
C ALA A 56 15.74 -3.36 6.75
N SER A 57 16.62 -3.06 5.79
CA SER A 57 17.88 -3.81 5.60
C SER A 57 18.86 -3.68 6.78
N LYS A 58 18.75 -2.62 7.59
CA LYS A 58 19.59 -2.41 8.77
C LYS A 58 19.00 -3.04 10.03
N THR A 59 17.67 -3.06 10.17
CA THR A 59 16.99 -3.41 11.43
C THR A 59 16.41 -4.81 11.46
N ILE A 60 16.07 -5.37 10.30
CA ILE A 60 15.54 -6.73 10.19
C ILE A 60 16.66 -7.63 9.71
N GLN A 61 17.13 -8.56 10.54
CA GLN A 61 18.25 -9.45 10.15
C GLN A 61 17.80 -10.62 9.28
N ASP A 62 16.57 -11.08 9.46
CA ASP A 62 15.99 -12.20 8.73
C ASP A 62 15.60 -11.77 7.29
N PRO A 63 16.23 -12.36 6.25
CA PRO A 63 15.95 -12.01 4.86
C PRO A 63 14.49 -12.27 4.43
N GLU A 64 13.84 -13.27 5.00
CA GLU A 64 12.44 -13.59 4.69
C GLU A 64 11.52 -12.52 5.28
N ARG A 65 11.69 -12.18 6.56
CA ARG A 65 10.98 -11.06 7.19
C ARG A 65 11.23 -9.74 6.49
N GLN A 66 12.45 -9.49 6.01
CA GLN A 66 12.73 -8.30 5.20
C GLN A 66 11.89 -8.28 3.91
N ALA A 67 11.78 -9.42 3.22
CA ALA A 67 10.98 -9.51 2.00
C ALA A 67 9.49 -9.29 2.28
N LEU A 68 8.96 -9.89 3.35
CA LEU A 68 7.58 -9.68 3.79
C LEU A 68 7.31 -8.22 4.20
N ASN A 69 8.24 -7.58 4.91
CA ASN A 69 8.11 -6.17 5.31
C ASN A 69 8.08 -5.25 4.08
N ARG A 70 8.95 -5.50 3.08
CA ARG A 70 8.92 -4.79 1.80
C ARG A 70 7.59 -4.97 1.07
N ALA A 71 7.09 -6.20 0.98
CA ALA A 71 5.80 -6.47 0.34
C ALA A 71 4.64 -5.72 1.05
N ARG A 72 4.68 -5.66 2.38
CA ARG A 72 3.70 -4.91 3.18
C ARG A 72 3.79 -3.40 2.96
N HIS A 73 5.00 -2.86 2.81
CA HIS A 73 5.19 -1.44 2.53
C HIS A 73 4.69 -1.05 1.13
N VAL A 74 4.95 -1.87 0.11
CA VAL A 74 4.37 -1.68 -1.23
C VAL A 74 2.84 -1.65 -1.16
N MET A 75 2.23 -2.53 -0.37
CA MET A 75 0.78 -2.52 -0.19
C MET A 75 0.26 -1.23 0.50
N GLN A 76 1.02 -0.68 1.45
CA GLN A 76 0.70 0.60 2.07
C GLN A 76 0.71 1.75 1.06
N GLU A 77 1.75 1.83 0.23
CA GLU A 77 1.90 2.90 -0.75
C GLU A 77 0.88 2.80 -1.89
N GLU A 78 0.68 1.61 -2.44
CA GLU A 78 -0.12 1.41 -3.66
C GLU A 78 -1.63 1.39 -3.42
N PHE A 79 -2.08 1.01 -2.22
CA PHE A 79 -3.51 0.94 -1.92
C PHE A 79 -3.98 1.82 -0.76
N GLY A 80 -3.07 2.62 -0.19
CA GLY A 80 -3.36 3.41 0.99
C GLY A 80 -3.61 2.56 2.24
N ALA A 81 -3.04 1.36 2.33
CA ALA A 81 -3.10 0.54 3.55
C ALA A 81 -2.36 1.27 4.67
N ASN A 82 -3.08 1.93 5.58
CA ASN A 82 -2.38 2.68 6.61
C ASN A 82 -1.59 1.72 7.55
N PRO A 83 -0.58 2.22 8.27
CA PRO A 83 0.22 1.39 9.18
C PRO A 83 -0.59 0.66 10.27
N LEU A 84 -1.79 1.15 10.59
CA LEU A 84 -2.70 0.57 11.58
C LEU A 84 -3.69 -0.44 10.98
N PHE A 85 -3.64 -0.70 9.68
CA PHE A 85 -4.45 -1.75 9.07
C PHE A 85 -4.11 -3.11 9.71
N ALA A 86 -5.12 -3.79 10.22
CA ALA A 86 -4.97 -4.95 11.09
C ALA A 86 -4.78 -6.29 10.35
N GLY A 87 -4.75 -6.29 9.01
CA GLY A 87 -4.67 -7.52 8.21
C GLY A 87 -6.03 -8.19 7.96
N ASN A 88 -7.04 -7.89 8.77
CA ASN A 88 -8.38 -8.50 8.71
C ASN A 88 -9.43 -7.66 7.95
N GLY A 89 -9.04 -6.55 7.32
CA GLY A 89 -9.96 -5.63 6.63
C GLY A 89 -10.38 -4.40 7.45
N LEU A 90 -9.93 -4.30 8.70
CA LEU A 90 -10.23 -3.18 9.60
C LEU A 90 -8.95 -2.42 9.95
N THR A 91 -9.11 -1.12 10.22
CA THR A 91 -8.05 -0.28 10.79
C THR A 91 -8.12 -0.36 12.32
N LYS A 92 -7.00 -0.53 13.01
CA LYS A 92 -6.96 -0.44 14.48
C LYS A 92 -7.22 1.00 14.93
N VAL A 93 -7.92 1.15 16.05
CA VAL A 93 -8.06 2.45 16.70
C VAL A 93 -6.75 2.81 17.38
N ASP A 94 -6.19 3.98 17.06
CA ASP A 94 -5.06 4.55 17.80
C ASP A 94 -5.55 5.18 19.10
N GLN A 95 -5.50 4.42 20.19
CA GLN A 95 -5.91 4.87 21.53
C GLN A 95 -5.04 6.03 22.07
N ASN A 96 -3.89 6.30 21.46
CA ASN A 96 -3.07 7.46 21.81
C ASN A 96 -3.54 8.76 21.13
N ASN A 97 -4.45 8.66 20.15
CA ASN A 97 -5.01 9.81 19.47
C ASN A 97 -6.04 10.51 20.37
N ARG A 98 -5.94 11.84 20.47
CA ARG A 98 -6.88 12.67 21.27
C ARG A 98 -8.35 12.49 20.90
N TYR A 99 -8.65 12.08 19.67
CA TYR A 99 -10.01 11.85 19.17
C TYR A 99 -10.53 10.44 19.44
N ALA A 100 -9.66 9.52 19.86
CA ALA A 100 -9.98 8.11 19.99
C ALA A 100 -9.79 7.55 21.40
N LYS A 101 -9.09 8.28 22.28
CA LYS A 101 -8.76 7.88 23.67
C LYS A 101 -9.94 7.40 24.53
N ASP A 102 -11.16 7.87 24.23
CA ASP A 102 -12.37 7.58 25.00
C ASP A 102 -13.28 6.57 24.25
N ILE A 103 -12.82 6.02 23.14
CA ILE A 103 -13.58 5.08 22.33
C ILE A 103 -13.22 3.65 22.76
N ASP A 104 -14.19 2.96 23.36
CA ASP A 104 -14.08 1.56 23.78
C ASP A 104 -14.28 0.59 22.59
N GLN A 105 -13.41 0.70 21.59
CA GLN A 105 -13.38 -0.19 20.43
C GLN A 105 -11.95 -0.41 19.93
N ASP A 106 -11.61 -1.66 19.59
CA ASP A 106 -10.27 -2.01 19.09
C ASP A 106 -10.10 -1.71 17.60
N PHE A 107 -11.21 -1.67 16.86
CA PHE A 107 -11.25 -1.52 15.41
C PHE A 107 -12.15 -0.36 15.00
N GLY A 108 -11.65 0.45 14.07
CA GLY A 108 -12.38 1.57 13.48
C GLY A 108 -13.13 1.15 12.21
N VAL A 109 -13.06 2.01 11.21
CA VAL A 109 -13.77 1.82 9.93
C VAL A 109 -13.17 0.69 9.09
N VAL A 110 -13.98 0.20 8.14
CA VAL A 110 -13.52 -0.69 7.08
C VAL A 110 -12.47 0.04 6.24
N GLU A 111 -11.33 -0.61 6.02
CA GLU A 111 -10.28 -0.07 5.15
C GLU A 111 -10.60 -0.43 3.69
N THR A 112 -10.83 0.61 2.88
CA THR A 112 -11.04 0.47 1.45
C THR A 112 -9.72 0.58 0.71
N PHE A 113 -9.35 -0.47 -0.02
CA PHE A 113 -8.19 -0.44 -0.92
C PHE A 113 -8.61 0.15 -2.25
N THR A 114 -8.08 1.33 -2.56
CA THR A 114 -8.22 1.91 -3.89
C THR A 114 -7.06 1.43 -4.74
N PHE A 115 -7.35 0.74 -5.84
CA PHE A 115 -6.35 0.42 -6.86
C PHE A 115 -6.64 1.28 -8.07
N GLU A 116 -5.78 2.25 -8.31
CA GLU A 116 -5.82 3.00 -9.56
C GLU A 116 -5.12 2.16 -10.62
N ARG A 117 -5.89 1.67 -11.59
CA ARG A 117 -5.29 1.18 -12.83
C ARG A 117 -4.73 2.40 -13.51
N ASP A 118 -3.41 2.48 -13.62
CA ASP A 118 -2.72 3.50 -14.40
C ASP A 118 -3.18 3.33 -15.86
N PRO A 119 -4.22 4.06 -16.29
CA PRO A 119 -4.83 3.78 -17.56
C PRO A 119 -3.86 4.25 -18.63
N LEU A 120 -3.73 3.46 -19.70
CA LEU A 120 -2.93 3.87 -20.85
C LEU A 120 -3.32 5.29 -21.26
N THR A 121 -2.30 6.11 -21.51
CA THR A 121 -2.49 7.45 -22.04
C THR A 121 -3.24 7.38 -23.36
N ILE A 122 -3.88 8.49 -23.76
CA ILE A 122 -4.59 8.57 -25.04
C ILE A 122 -3.63 8.25 -26.21
N ASP A 123 -2.36 8.65 -26.12
CA ASP A 123 -1.34 8.38 -27.13
C ASP A 123 -0.99 6.88 -27.22
N GLU A 124 -0.86 6.20 -26.08
CA GLU A 124 -0.62 4.75 -26.04
C GLU A 124 -1.82 3.97 -26.58
N LEU A 125 -3.04 4.37 -26.20
CA LEU A 125 -4.27 3.78 -26.73
C LEU A 125 -4.38 3.99 -28.24
N GLN A 126 -3.96 5.15 -28.77
CA GLN A 126 -3.95 5.42 -30.19
C GLN A 126 -2.90 4.55 -30.92
N THR A 127 -1.71 4.39 -30.33
CA THR A 127 -0.63 3.55 -30.86
C THR A 127 -1.05 2.08 -30.97
N LEU A 128 -1.84 1.60 -30.00
CA LEU A 128 -2.41 0.25 -30.02
C LEU A 128 -3.63 0.10 -30.94
N GLY A 129 -4.08 1.18 -31.59
CA GLY A 129 -5.28 1.19 -32.44
C GLY A 129 -6.59 1.05 -31.65
N ALA A 130 -6.56 1.21 -30.33
CA ALA A 130 -7.74 1.11 -29.46
C ALA A 130 -8.62 2.36 -29.52
N VAL A 131 -8.03 3.52 -29.83
CA VAL A 131 -8.75 4.79 -30.02
C VAL A 131 -8.24 5.55 -31.24
N THR A 132 -9.03 6.49 -31.73
CA THR A 132 -8.63 7.44 -32.77
C THR A 132 -8.94 8.85 -32.30
N ILE A 133 -7.93 9.73 -32.27
CA ILE A 133 -8.11 11.14 -31.95
C ILE A 133 -8.71 11.83 -33.18
N ILE A 134 -9.92 12.36 -33.04
CA ILE A 134 -10.54 13.19 -34.08
C ILE A 134 -10.23 14.65 -33.75
N PRO A 135 -9.47 15.37 -34.59
CA PRO A 135 -9.20 16.79 -34.36
C PRO A 135 -10.51 17.57 -34.42
N ALA A 136 -10.79 18.34 -33.36
CA ALA A 136 -11.91 19.26 -33.36
C ALA A 136 -11.59 20.42 -34.30
N ILE A 137 -12.20 20.42 -35.50
CA ILE A 137 -12.21 21.60 -36.36
C ILE A 137 -13.34 22.50 -35.84
N PRO A 138 -13.05 23.73 -35.38
CA PRO A 138 -14.11 24.66 -35.04
C PRO A 138 -14.98 24.86 -36.29
N LEU A 139 -16.29 24.69 -36.15
CA LEU A 139 -17.23 25.18 -37.17
C LEU A 139 -16.94 26.67 -37.32
N LYS A 140 -16.53 27.10 -38.53
CA LYS A 140 -16.34 28.52 -38.83
C LYS A 140 -17.62 29.25 -38.42
N ALA A 141 -17.48 30.19 -37.49
CA ALA A 141 -18.53 31.14 -37.12
C ALA A 141 -18.89 32.02 -38.32
#